data_AF-A0A0A2A8Q9-F1
#
_entry.id   AF-A0A0A2A8Q9-F1
#
_cell.length_a   1.000
_cell.length_b   1.000
_cell.length_c   1.000
_cell.angle_alpha   90.00
_cell.angle_beta   90.00
_cell.angle_gamma   90.00
#
_symmetry.space_group_name_H-M   'P 1'
#
loop_
_entity.id
_entity.type
_entity.pdbx_description
1 polymer ?
#
loop_
_entity_poly.entity_id
_entity_poly.type
_entity_poly.pdbx_seq_one_letter_code
_entity_poly.pdbx_strand_id
1 'polypeptide(L)' 'MGFIKTKILPFAIIALFGIAFFAVNARIWLPGDMMSPAPMN' A
#
# COMPACT_ATOMS: atom_id res chain seq x y z
N MET A 1 -11.86 26.83 -7.20
CA MET A 1 -10.63 26.03 -7.43
C MET A 1 -9.77 25.80 -6.18
N GLY A 2 -9.67 26.76 -5.24
CA GLY A 2 -8.78 26.64 -4.06
C GLY A 2 -9.15 25.48 -3.11
N PHE A 3 -10.41 25.38 -2.68
CA PHE A 3 -10.87 24.34 -1.73
C PHE A 3 -10.52 22.90 -2.16
N ILE A 4 -10.72 22.58 -3.43
CA ILE A 4 -10.42 21.26 -4.00
C ILE A 4 -8.91 20.96 -3.88
N LYS A 5 -8.05 21.91 -4.24
CA LYS A 5 -6.59 21.74 -4.19
C LYS A 5 -6.06 21.68 -2.76
N THR A 6 -6.65 22.43 -1.82
CA THR A 6 -6.11 22.55 -0.46
C THR A 6 -6.65 21.49 0.51
N LYS A 7 -7.80 20.88 0.22
CA LYS A 7 -8.44 19.90 1.11
C LYS A 7 -8.63 18.54 0.46
N ILE A 8 -9.23 18.50 -0.73
CA ILE A 8 -9.61 17.24 -1.37
C ILE A 8 -8.40 16.54 -1.97
N LEU A 9 -7.56 17.28 -2.70
CA LEU A 9 -6.36 16.72 -3.33
C LEU A 9 -5.37 16.11 -2.32
N PRO A 10 -4.97 16.78 -1.23
CA PRO A 10 -4.07 16.17 -0.26
C PRO A 10 -4.70 14.97 0.46
N PHE A 11 -6.01 15.02 0.75
CA PHE A 11 -6.71 13.88 1.33
C PHE A 11 -6.73 12.68 0.37
N ALA A 12 -7.02 12.91 -0.92
CA ALA A 12 -7.03 11.86 -1.94
C ALA A 12 -5.65 11.22 -2.12
N ILE A 13 -4.57 12.02 -2.05
CA ILE A 13 -3.19 11.52 -2.09
C ILE A 13 -2.92 10.60 -0.90
N ILE A 14 -3.21 11.04 0.33
CA ILE A 14 -3.02 10.23 1.53
C ILE A 14 -3.84 8.94 1.47
N ALA A 15 -5.11 9.03 1.05
CA ALA A 15 -5.97 7.86 0.90
C ALA A 15 -5.42 6.87 -0.14
N LEU A 16 -5.00 7.35 -1.31
CA LEU A 16 -4.45 6.52 -2.36
C LEU A 16 -3.19 5.79 -1.90
N PHE A 17 -2.23 6.52 -1.31
CA PHE A 17 -1.00 5.92 -0.82
C PHE A 17 -1.25 5.00 0.39
N GLY A 18 -2.18 5.36 1.28
CA GLY A 18 -2.57 4.52 2.41
C GLY A 18 -3.18 3.18 1.98
N ILE A 19 -4.08 3.21 0.98
CA ILE A 19 -4.67 2.00 0.40
C ILE A 19 -3.61 1.17 -0.30
N ALA A 20 -2.73 1.78 -1.10
CA ALA A 20 -1.64 1.08 -1.77
C ALA A 20 -0.69 0.42 -0.75
N PHE A 21 -0.30 1.14 0.30
CA PHE A 21 0.53 0.60 1.38
C PHE A 21 -0.15 -0.57 2.07
N PHE A 22 -1.42 -0.44 2.44
CA PHE A 22 -2.18 -1.51 3.06
C PHE A 22 -2.27 -2.75 2.16
N ALA A 23 -2.58 -2.58 0.87
CA ALA A 23 -2.69 -3.68 -0.08
C ALA A 23 -1.35 -4.42 -0.28
N VAL A 24 -0.23 -3.69 -0.38
CA VAL A 24 1.11 -4.31 -0.50
C VAL A 24 1.51 -5.04 0.78
N ASN A 25 1.26 -4.44 1.96
CA ASN A 25 1.54 -5.11 3.23
C ASN A 25 0.68 -6.36 3.39
N ALA A 26 -0.61 -6.30 3.08
CA ALA A 26 -1.50 -7.45 3.11
C ALA A 26 -1.02 -8.56 2.15
N ARG A 27 -0.44 -8.19 1.00
CA ARG A 27 0.10 -9.16 0.04
C ARG A 27 1.30 -9.92 0.58
N ILE A 28 2.25 -9.26 1.24
CA ILE A 28 3.51 -9.87 1.71
C ILE A 28 3.27 -11.06 2.66
N TRP A 29 2.13 -11.08 3.36
CA TRP A 29 1.75 -12.17 4.27
C TRP A 29 0.89 -13.26 3.62
N LEU A 30 0.73 -13.28 2.28
CA LEU A 30 0.00 -14.37 1.64
C LEU A 30 0.77 -15.69 1.86
N PRO A 31 0.06 -16.81 2.15
CA PRO A 31 0.69 -18.11 2.34
C PRO A 31 1.64 -18.52 1.19
N GLY A 32 1.34 -18.08 -0.04
CA GLY A 32 2.19 -18.26 -1.22
C GLY A 32 3.53 -17.53 -1.18
N ASP A 33 3.59 -16.32 -0.62
CA ASP A 33 4.83 -15.53 -0.50
C ASP A 33 5.72 -16.06 0.65
N MET A 34 5.13 -16.70 1.67
CA MET A 34 5.85 -17.30 2.81
C MET A 34 6.37 -18.72 2.52
N MET A 35 5.97 -19.33 1.40
CA MET A 35 6.41 -20.66 0.98
C MET A 35 7.74 -20.66 0.20
N SER A 36 8.41 -19.51 0.08
CA SER A 36 9.74 -19.47 -0.55
C SER A 36 10.71 -20.34 0.25
N PRO A 37 11.34 -21.36 -0.37
CA PRO A 37 12.30 -22.21 0.31
C PRO A 37 13.48 -21.38 0.82
N ALA A 38 13.96 -21.69 2.02
CA ALA A 38 15.14 -21.05 2.58
C ALA A 38 16.39 -21.36 1.73
N PRO A 39 17.37 -20.44 1.63
CA PRO A 39 18.61 -20.69 0.90
C PRO A 39 19.31 -21.93 1.46
N MET A 40 19.51 -22.93 0.61
CA MET A 40 20.26 -24.14 0.94
C MET A 40 21.74 -23.87 0.64
N ASN A 41 22.49 -23.46 1.67
CA ASN A 41 23.96 -23.55 1.68
C ASN A 41 24.37 -24.85 2.37
#